data_AF-A0A956SIY6-F1
#
_entry.id   AF-A0A956SIY6-F1
#
_cell.length_a   1.000
_cell.length_b   1.000
_cell.length_c   1.000
_cell.angle_alpha   90.00
_cell.angle_beta   90.00
_cell.angle_gamma   90.00
#
_symmetry.space_group_name_H-M   'P 1'
#
loop_
_entity.id
_entity.type
_entity.pdbx_description
1 polymer ?
#
loop_
_entity_poly.entity_id
_entity_poly.type
_entity_poly.pdbx_seq_one_letter_code
_entity_poly.pdbx_strand_id
1 'polypeptide(L)'
;MKPSTCRVLLILLGATACGGGNPETTPAPATNLVATPEKLDSLWNEAVAEFTDRDWRNAGILFERLMLELPRRDPRQPMARLSLGEARLGQKSYLQAVREFRRVADEYPNDSLAPVGLLR
;
A
#
# COMPACT_ATOMS: atom_id res chain seq x y z
N MET A 1 3.37 -43.90 9.01
CA MET A 1 2.16 -44.77 8.91
C MET A 1 2.06 -45.61 10.18
N LYS A 2 1.06 -45.33 11.01
CA LYS A 2 0.55 -46.21 12.07
C LYS A 2 -0.94 -45.84 12.33
N PRO A 3 -1.85 -46.81 12.43
CA PRO A 3 -3.31 -46.60 12.40
C PRO A 3 -3.94 -46.65 13.82
N SER A 4 -5.28 -46.57 13.84
CA SER A 4 -6.19 -46.87 14.98
C SER A 4 -6.43 -45.70 15.94
N THR A 5 -7.66 -45.36 16.35
CA THR A 5 -8.89 -46.15 16.39
C THR A 5 -10.12 -45.25 16.51
N CYS A 6 -11.19 -45.71 15.87
CA CYS A 6 -12.55 -45.23 15.91
C CYS A 6 -13.18 -45.43 17.30
N ARG A 7 -13.68 -44.37 17.93
CA ARG A 7 -14.73 -44.47 18.95
C ARG A 7 -15.82 -43.47 18.63
N VAL A 8 -16.80 -44.00 17.89
CA VAL A 8 -18.15 -43.48 17.77
C VAL A 8 -18.74 -43.42 19.18
N LEU A 9 -19.05 -42.21 19.66
CA LEU A 9 -20.04 -42.03 20.71
C LEU A 9 -21.14 -41.13 20.14
N LEU A 10 -22.26 -41.80 19.87
CA LEU A 10 -23.48 -41.25 19.31
C LEU A 10 -24.33 -40.75 20.48
N ILE A 11 -24.56 -39.44 20.57
CA ILE A 11 -25.57 -38.86 21.46
C ILE A 11 -26.48 -37.97 20.62
N LEU A 12 -27.71 -38.45 20.43
CA LEU A 12 -28.85 -37.75 19.84
C LEU A 12 -29.68 -37.11 20.97
N LEU A 13 -29.73 -35.78 21.00
CA LEU A 13 -30.75 -34.92 21.65
C LEU A 13 -30.33 -33.50 21.24
N GLY A 14 -31.02 -32.78 20.34
CA GLY A 14 -32.43 -32.44 20.41
C GLY A 14 -32.55 -31.01 20.92
N ALA A 15 -32.42 -30.00 20.04
CA ALA A 15 -33.02 -28.67 20.14
C ALA A 15 -32.59 -27.81 18.94
N THR A 16 -33.48 -27.68 17.96
CA THR A 16 -33.47 -26.56 17.01
C THR A 16 -33.76 -25.28 17.80
N ALA A 17 -32.71 -24.54 18.15
CA ALA A 17 -32.82 -23.16 18.58
C ALA A 17 -32.29 -22.25 17.47
N CYS A 18 -33.20 -21.80 16.59
CA CYS A 18 -32.97 -20.62 15.78
C CYS A 18 -32.97 -19.38 16.69
N GLY A 19 -31.83 -19.12 17.34
CA GLY A 19 -31.55 -17.88 18.03
C GLY A 19 -30.94 -16.89 17.06
N GLY A 20 -31.78 -16.09 16.40
CA GLY A 20 -31.34 -14.95 15.62
C GLY A 20 -30.66 -13.93 16.51
N GLY A 21 -29.34 -13.89 16.42
CA GLY A 21 -28.52 -12.80 16.91
C GLY A 21 -27.48 -12.55 15.85
N ASN A 22 -27.81 -11.73 14.85
CA ASN A 22 -26.76 -11.13 14.04
C ASN A 22 -25.87 -10.37 15.03
N PRO A 23 -24.57 -10.70 15.20
CA PRO A 23 -23.69 -9.68 15.70
C PRO A 23 -23.86 -8.53 14.71
N GLU A 24 -24.30 -7.38 15.20
CA GLU A 24 -24.04 -6.12 14.53
C GLU A 24 -22.53 -6.02 14.42
N THR A 25 -22.03 -6.65 13.36
CA THR A 25 -20.76 -6.35 12.74
C THR A 25 -21.06 -5.08 11.96
N THR A 26 -21.50 -4.05 12.67
CA THR A 26 -21.17 -2.70 12.28
C THR A 26 -19.66 -2.73 12.38
N PRO A 27 -18.89 -2.73 11.26
CA PRO A 27 -17.51 -2.34 11.39
C PRO A 27 -17.58 -1.02 12.13
N ALA A 28 -17.06 -0.98 13.36
CA ALA A 28 -16.74 0.27 14.01
C ALA A 28 -16.13 1.13 12.91
N PRO A 29 -16.59 2.38 12.68
CA PRO A 29 -16.05 3.19 11.60
C PRO A 29 -14.55 3.09 11.79
N ALA A 30 -13.86 2.42 10.86
CA ALA A 30 -12.43 2.33 10.90
C ALA A 30 -12.05 3.79 10.93
N THR A 31 -11.58 4.26 12.08
CA THR A 31 -11.14 5.63 12.25
C THR A 31 -10.05 5.71 11.23
N ASN A 32 -10.40 6.27 10.07
CA ASN A 32 -9.54 6.33 8.92
C ASN A 32 -8.36 7.15 9.43
N LEU A 33 -7.28 6.45 9.79
CA LEU A 33 -5.99 7.00 10.18
C LEU A 33 -5.35 7.61 8.93
N VAL A 34 -6.09 8.49 8.25
CA VAL A 34 -5.59 9.32 7.17
C VAL A 34 -4.58 10.23 7.84
N ALA A 35 -3.34 10.17 7.37
CA ALA A 35 -2.28 11.03 7.86
C ALA A 35 -2.75 12.49 7.77
N THR A 36 -2.46 13.28 8.81
CA THR A 36 -2.81 14.70 8.78
C THR A 36 -2.01 15.39 7.66
N PRO A 37 -2.51 16.48 7.07
CA PRO A 37 -1.77 17.22 6.05
C PRO A 37 -0.36 17.61 6.50
N GLU A 38 -0.19 18.01 7.76
CA GLU A 38 1.10 18.40 8.33
C GLU A 38 2.07 17.22 8.37
N LYS A 39 1.57 16.02 8.70
CA LYS A 39 2.38 14.80 8.69
C LYS A 39 2.79 14.43 7.27
N LEU A 40 1.89 14.56 6.29
CA LEU A 40 2.19 14.31 4.88
C LEU A 40 3.22 15.30 4.33
N ASP A 41 3.14 16.57 4.73
CA ASP A 41 4.12 17.60 4.37
C ASP A 41 5.50 17.29 4.96
N SER A 42 5.55 16.91 6.25
CA SER A 42 6.79 16.49 6.89
C SER A 42 7.41 15.29 6.16
N LEU A 43 6.60 14.28 5.85
CA LEU A 43 7.06 13.07 5.17
C LEU A 43 7.55 13.37 3.75
N TRP A 44 6.87 14.27 3.04
CA TRP A 44 7.28 14.74 1.72
C TRP A 44 8.63 15.43 1.76
N ASN A 45 8.82 16.37 2.69
CA ASN A 45 10.06 17.12 2.82
C ASN A 45 11.24 16.20 3.16
N GLU A 46 11.03 15.23 4.05
CA GLU A 46 12.05 14.21 4.37
C GLU A 46 12.39 13.35 3.15
N ALA A 47 11.39 12.86 2.42
CA ALA A 47 11.60 12.05 1.21
C ALA A 47 12.43 12.80 0.16
N VAL A 48 12.12 14.08 -0.06
CA VAL A 48 12.83 14.95 -1.00
C VAL A 48 14.25 15.25 -0.53
N ALA A 49 14.48 15.43 0.78
CA ALA A 49 15.81 15.62 1.34
C ALA A 49 16.71 14.40 1.08
N GLU A 50 16.26 13.21 1.49
CA GLU A 50 16.99 11.95 1.25
C GLU A 50 17.23 11.70 -0.25
N PHE A 51 16.26 12.05 -1.09
CA PHE A 51 16.38 11.93 -2.54
C PHE A 51 17.46 12.87 -3.10
N THR A 52 17.49 14.11 -2.62
CA THR A 52 18.49 15.12 -3.02
C THR A 52 19.90 14.70 -2.59
N ASP A 53 20.01 14.12 -1.40
CA ASP A 53 21.25 13.58 -0.84
C ASP A 53 21.69 12.26 -1.50
N ARG A 54 20.88 11.75 -2.44
CA ARG A 54 21.09 10.47 -3.15
C ARG A 54 21.14 9.27 -2.20
N ASP A 55 20.57 9.37 -1.00
CA ASP A 55 20.25 8.20 -0.20
C ASP A 55 19.02 7.52 -0.81
N TRP A 56 19.29 6.79 -1.89
CA TRP A 56 18.26 6.10 -2.65
C TRP A 56 17.46 5.13 -1.81
N ARG A 57 18.08 4.55 -0.75
CA ARG A 57 17.42 3.57 0.10
C ARG A 57 16.36 4.25 0.95
N ASN A 58 16.73 5.29 1.69
CA ASN A 58 15.79 6.01 2.55
C ASN A 58 14.73 6.74 1.73
N ALA A 59 15.13 7.40 0.64
CA ALA A 59 14.20 8.06 -0.27
C ALA A 59 13.14 7.07 -0.79
N GLY A 60 13.56 5.86 -1.21
CA GLY A 60 12.63 4.83 -1.66
C GLY A 60 11.63 4.41 -0.58
N ILE A 61 12.08 4.23 0.68
CA ILE A 61 11.20 3.89 1.81
C ILE A 61 10.17 5.01 2.06
N LEU A 62 10.61 6.26 2.05
CA LEU A 62 9.75 7.41 2.33
C LEU A 62 8.73 7.64 1.20
N PHE A 63 9.14 7.51 -0.07
CA PHE A 63 8.21 7.60 -1.20
C PHE A 63 7.22 6.43 -1.25
N GLU A 64 7.63 5.20 -0.90
CA GLU A 64 6.67 4.10 -0.75
C GLU A 64 5.63 4.40 0.32
N ARG A 65 6.06 4.95 1.45
CA ARG A 65 5.14 5.37 2.51
C ARG A 65 4.20 6.48 2.03
N LEU A 66 4.70 7.48 1.30
CA LEU A 66 3.87 8.53 0.70
C LEU A 66 2.82 7.94 -0.25
N MET A 67 3.17 6.97 -1.08
CA MET A 67 2.19 6.32 -1.96
C MET A 67 1.04 5.61 -1.20
N LEU A 68 1.26 5.23 0.06
CA LEU A 68 0.25 4.62 0.93
C LEU A 68 -0.56 5.65 1.71
N GLU A 69 0.08 6.73 2.16
CA GLU A 69 -0.55 7.73 3.03
C GLU A 69 -1.19 8.91 2.26
N LEU A 70 -0.73 9.22 1.04
CA LEU A 70 -1.27 10.30 0.23
C LEU A 70 -2.72 9.98 -0.22
N PRO A 71 -3.65 10.93 -0.12
CA PRO A 71 -4.98 10.80 -0.71
C PRO A 71 -4.91 10.51 -2.21
N ARG A 72 -5.81 9.70 -2.76
CA ARG A 72 -5.79 9.32 -4.19
C ARG A 72 -5.83 10.49 -5.17
N ARG A 73 -6.41 11.63 -4.76
CA ARG A 73 -6.51 12.86 -5.58
C ARG A 73 -5.42 13.88 -5.26
N ASP A 74 -4.46 13.53 -4.40
CA ASP A 74 -3.36 14.43 -4.08
C ASP A 74 -2.48 14.65 -5.33
N PRO A 75 -2.18 15.90 -5.68
CA PRO A 75 -1.40 16.22 -6.88
C PRO A 75 0.05 15.73 -6.80
N ARG A 76 0.55 15.33 -5.62
CA ARG A 76 1.92 14.82 -5.44
C ARG A 76 2.08 13.36 -5.86
N GLN A 77 0.97 12.64 -6.08
CA GLN A 77 0.98 11.20 -6.40
C GLN A 77 1.85 10.83 -7.62
N PRO A 78 1.77 11.53 -8.77
CA PRO A 78 2.59 11.20 -9.95
C PRO A 78 4.09 11.44 -9.68
N MET A 79 4.41 12.55 -9.00
CA MET A 79 5.79 12.90 -8.64
C MET A 79 6.36 11.90 -7.63
N ALA A 80 5.64 11.55 -6.57
CA ALA A 80 6.06 10.55 -5.59
C ALA A 80 6.42 9.21 -6.27
N ARG A 81 5.59 8.78 -7.22
CA ARG A 81 5.83 7.53 -7.96
C ARG A 81 7.02 7.63 -8.91
N LEU A 82 7.18 8.74 -9.62
CA LEU A 82 8.33 8.98 -10.48
C LEU A 82 9.63 8.95 -9.65
N SER A 83 9.66 9.67 -8.53
CA SER A 83 10.80 9.70 -7.61
C SER A 83 11.08 8.35 -6.96
N LEU A 84 10.05 7.54 -6.67
CA LEU A 84 10.25 6.15 -6.25
C LEU A 84 10.96 5.33 -7.34
N GLY A 85 10.54 5.47 -8.60
CA GLY A 85 11.22 4.83 -9.74
C GLY A 85 12.69 5.26 -9.85
N GLU A 86 12.98 6.56 -9.68
CA GLU A 86 14.33 7.10 -9.68
C GLU A 86 15.17 6.57 -8.51
N ALA A 87 14.61 6.49 -7.31
CA ALA A 87 15.28 5.90 -6.16
C ALA A 87 15.57 4.40 -6.40
N ARG A 88 14.63 3.64 -6.97
CA ARG A 88 14.85 2.23 -7.35
C ARG A 88 15.93 2.10 -8.42
N LEU A 89 16.01 3.03 -9.37
CA LEU A 89 17.07 3.09 -10.37
C LEU A 89 18.44 3.37 -9.71
N GLY A 90 18.51 4.32 -8.78
CA GLY A 90 19.71 4.62 -8.00
C GLY A 90 20.19 3.44 -7.15
N GLN A 91 19.27 2.61 -6.65
CA GLN A 91 19.56 1.34 -5.99
C GLN A 91 19.97 0.22 -6.97
N LYS A 92 20.02 0.48 -8.28
CA LYS A 92 20.26 -0.50 -9.36
C LYS A 92 19.20 -1.60 -9.43
N SER A 93 18.01 -1.34 -8.88
CA SER A 93 16.86 -2.24 -8.93
C SER A 93 16.05 -1.98 -10.20
N TYR A 94 16.63 -2.27 -11.35
CA TYR A 94 16.09 -1.85 -12.66
C TYR A 94 14.67 -2.36 -12.92
N LEU A 95 14.37 -3.62 -12.57
CA LEU A 95 13.03 -4.17 -12.75
C LEU A 95 11.99 -3.46 -11.87
N GLN A 96 12.37 -3.01 -10.67
CA GLN A 96 11.47 -2.22 -9.83
C GLN A 96 11.31 -0.81 -10.42
N ALA A 97 12.40 -0.18 -10.83
CA ALA A 97 12.37 1.15 -11.44
C ALA A 97 11.43 1.22 -12.65
N VAL A 98 11.58 0.32 -13.62
CA VAL A 98 10.72 0.26 -14.82
C VAL A 98 9.26 0.07 -14.47
N ARG A 99 8.94 -0.73 -13.44
CA ARG A 99 7.55 -0.90 -13.00
C ARG A 99 6.97 0.41 -12.46
N GLU A 100 7.72 1.12 -11.63
CA GLU A 100 7.24 2.40 -11.08
C GLU A 100 7.10 3.47 -12.15
N PHE A 101 8.07 3.56 -13.06
CA PHE A 101 8.02 4.48 -14.20
C PHE A 101 6.81 4.24 -15.11
N ARG A 102 6.55 2.98 -15.46
CA ARG A 102 5.37 2.63 -16.26
C ARG A 102 4.07 2.98 -15.54
N ARG A 103 4.00 2.74 -14.23
CA ARG A 103 2.84 3.09 -13.42
C ARG A 103 2.57 4.60 -13.39
N VAL A 104 3.55 5.48 -13.60
CA VAL A 104 3.29 6.92 -13.73
C VAL A 104 2.34 7.18 -14.92
N ALA A 105 2.62 6.57 -16.07
CA ALA A 105 1.77 6.71 -17.25
C ALA A 105 0.43 5.96 -17.12
N ASP A 106 0.46 4.75 -16.57
CA ASP A 106 -0.73 3.90 -16.47
C ASP A 106 -1.74 4.46 -15.44
N GLU A 107 -1.28 5.02 -14.32
CA GLU A 107 -2.14 5.50 -13.23
C GLU A 107 -2.45 7.00 -13.30
N TYR A 108 -1.60 7.81 -13.95
CA TYR A 108 -1.78 9.25 -14.07
C TYR A 108 -1.74 9.73 -15.53
N PRO A 109 -2.52 9.15 -16.46
CA PRO A 109 -2.37 9.37 -17.91
C PRO A 109 -2.55 10.82 -18.38
N ASN A 110 -3.21 11.67 -17.58
CA ASN A 110 -3.43 13.08 -17.89
C ASN A 110 -2.42 14.03 -17.22
N ASP A 111 -1.52 13.50 -16.38
CA ASP A 111 -0.48 14.29 -15.72
C ASP A 111 0.70 14.55 -16.66
N SER A 112 1.36 15.70 -16.52
CA SER A 112 2.51 16.05 -17.35
C SER A 112 3.70 15.11 -17.16
N LEU A 113 3.77 14.37 -16.04
CA LEU A 113 4.79 13.36 -15.76
C LEU A 113 4.50 11.99 -16.38
N ALA A 114 3.29 11.73 -16.89
CA ALA A 114 2.97 10.48 -17.58
C ALA A 114 3.96 10.14 -18.71
N PRO A 115 4.19 11.03 -19.70
CA PRO A 115 5.19 10.74 -20.74
C PRO A 115 6.62 10.69 -20.19
N VAL A 116 6.92 11.41 -19.09
CA VAL A 116 8.26 11.40 -18.49
C VAL A 116 8.63 10.02 -17.96
N GLY A 117 7.69 9.32 -17.31
CA GLY A 117 7.91 7.96 -16.83
C GLY A 117 8.33 7.00 -17.96
N LEU A 118 7.70 7.08 -19.12
CA LEU A 118 8.01 6.20 -20.26
C LEU A 118 9.36 6.46 -20.92
N LEU A 119 10.00 7.59 -20.62
CA LEU A 119 11.30 7.99 -21.18
C LEU A 119 12.49 7.69 -20.25
N ARG A 120 12.24 7.21 -19.03
CA ARG A 120 13.27 6.83 -18.05
C ARG A 120 13.72 5.39 -18.21
#